data_AF-V8NS34-F1
#
_entry.id   AF-V8NS34-F1
#
_cell.length_a   1.000
_cell.length_b   1.000
_cell.length_c   1.000
_cell.angle_alpha   90.00
_cell.angle_beta   90.00
_cell.angle_gamma   90.00
#
_symmetry.space_group_name_H-M   'P 1'
#
loop_
_entity.id
_entity.type
_entity.pdbx_description
1 polymer ?
#
loop_
_entity_poly.entity_id
_entity_poly.type
_entity_poly.pdbx_seq_one_letter_code
_entity_poly.pdbx_strand_id
1 'polypeptide(L)'
;MHTKHGRLKVKTTEEQAEAKRLEREKKLHQYVTVTKAIFEKRKLGQLDKEALELSNKVLGANPDFATLWNFRRETFLYLEKEESPEEMQALCKAELAFLECCLRVNPKSYGTWHHLHCWDYRRFVVQRSKVLPQDELAFSDSLITRNFSNYSSWHYRSLLLPQLYPDPQHQGRITEEILLK
;
A
#
# COMPACT_ATOMS: atom_id res chain seq x y z
N MET A 1 9.43 26.49 -4.29
CA MET A 1 8.60 26.46 -5.52
C MET A 1 7.28 25.77 -5.23
N HIS A 2 6.17 26.52 -5.18
CA HIS A 2 4.83 26.00 -4.88
C HIS A 2 4.22 25.34 -6.13
N THR A 3 4.18 24.00 -6.21
CA THR A 3 3.33 23.32 -7.20
C THR A 3 1.87 23.47 -6.79
N LYS A 4 1.13 24.34 -7.48
CA LYS A 4 -0.32 24.52 -7.27
C LYS A 4 -1.05 23.18 -7.46
N HIS A 5 -1.69 22.70 -6.40
CA HIS A 5 -2.69 21.63 -6.50
C HIS A 5 -3.98 22.20 -7.06
N GLY A 6 -4.08 22.19 -8.39
CA GLY A 6 -5.29 22.46 -9.12
C GLY A 6 -5.24 21.68 -10.41
N ARG A 7 -6.31 20.95 -10.73
CA ARG A 7 -6.45 20.34 -12.06
C ARG A 7 -6.46 21.46 -13.08
N LEU A 8 -5.38 21.62 -13.84
CA LEU A 8 -5.28 22.60 -14.90
C LEU A 8 -6.47 22.41 -15.86
N LYS A 9 -7.30 23.45 -16.00
CA LYS A 9 -8.38 23.47 -17.00
C LYS A 9 -7.74 23.66 -18.38
N VAL A 10 -7.33 22.56 -18.99
CA VAL A 10 -6.88 22.54 -20.38
C VAL A 10 -8.12 22.46 -21.27
N LYS A 11 -8.27 23.37 -22.25
CA LYS A 11 -9.25 23.21 -23.34
C LYS A 11 -8.85 21.96 -24.12
N THR A 12 -9.51 20.86 -23.83
CA THR A 12 -9.25 19.56 -24.46
C THR A 12 -10.01 19.55 -25.78
N THR A 13 -9.37 19.15 -26.89
CA THR A 13 -10.08 19.01 -28.17
C THR A 13 -11.17 17.94 -28.05
N GLU A 14 -12.21 17.99 -28.89
CA GLU A 14 -13.28 16.99 -28.86
C GLU A 14 -12.74 15.57 -29.04
N GLU A 15 -11.79 15.38 -29.94
CA GLU A 15 -11.09 14.11 -30.16
C GLU A 15 -10.32 13.62 -28.93
N GLN A 16 -9.60 14.50 -28.23
CA GLN A 16 -8.90 14.15 -26.99
C GLN A 16 -9.86 13.85 -25.83
N ALA A 17 -11.03 14.51 -25.80
CA ALA A 17 -12.05 14.28 -24.79
C ALA A 17 -12.74 12.93 -25.02
N GLU A 18 -13.04 12.60 -26.27
CA GLU A 18 -13.59 11.31 -26.67
C GLU A 18 -12.61 10.16 -26.42
N ALA A 19 -11.33 10.31 -26.80
CA ALA A 19 -10.31 9.32 -26.50
C ALA A 19 -10.18 9.05 -24.98
N LYS A 20 -10.18 10.10 -24.15
CA LYS A 20 -10.18 9.97 -22.68
C LYS A 20 -11.45 9.31 -22.15
N ARG A 21 -12.62 9.55 -22.76
CA ARG A 21 -13.88 8.91 -22.38
C ARG A 21 -13.83 7.42 -22.65
N LEU A 22 -13.42 7.02 -23.87
CA LEU A 22 -13.25 5.62 -24.25
C LEU A 22 -12.24 4.89 -23.35
N GLU A 23 -11.12 5.53 -23.01
CA GLU A 23 -10.13 4.96 -22.08
C GLU A 23 -10.71 4.77 -20.67
N ARG A 24 -11.47 5.75 -20.16
CA ARG A 24 -12.12 5.67 -18.85
C ARG A 24 -13.19 4.58 -18.81
N GLU A 25 -13.99 4.45 -19.87
CA GLU A 25 -15.01 3.40 -19.98
C GLU A 25 -14.37 2.01 -19.97
N LYS A 26 -13.27 1.81 -20.71
CA LYS A 26 -12.51 0.55 -20.69
C LYS A 26 -11.98 0.25 -19.28
N LYS A 27 -11.38 1.24 -18.61
CA LYS A 27 -10.87 1.09 -17.23
C LYS A 27 -11.99 0.79 -16.23
N LEU A 28 -13.14 1.48 -16.36
CA LEU A 28 -14.30 1.27 -15.52
C LEU A 28 -14.89 -0.13 -15.72
N HIS A 29 -15.03 -0.57 -16.97
CA HIS A 29 -15.51 -1.91 -17.27
C HIS A 29 -14.60 -2.97 -16.66
N GLN A 30 -13.27 -2.85 -16.85
CA GLN A 30 -12.30 -3.75 -16.24
C GLN A 30 -12.38 -3.74 -14.71
N TYR A 31 -12.46 -2.55 -14.10
CA TYR A 31 -12.61 -2.39 -12.65
C TYR A 31 -13.87 -3.12 -12.13
N VAL A 32 -15.01 -2.92 -12.77
CA VAL A 32 -16.29 -3.54 -12.39
C VAL A 32 -16.21 -5.07 -12.55
N THR A 33 -15.67 -5.56 -13.67
CA THR A 33 -15.55 -6.99 -13.94
C THR A 33 -14.64 -7.68 -12.92
N VAL A 34 -13.46 -7.13 -12.65
CA VAL A 34 -12.52 -7.68 -11.66
C VAL A 34 -13.11 -7.61 -10.25
N THR A 35 -13.77 -6.51 -9.89
CA THR A 35 -14.42 -6.37 -8.58
C THR A 35 -15.51 -7.42 -8.37
N LYS A 36 -16.35 -7.67 -9.38
CA LYS A 36 -17.36 -8.74 -9.32
C LYS A 36 -16.73 -10.12 -9.14
N ALA A 37 -15.66 -10.42 -9.88
CA ALA A 37 -14.96 -11.70 -9.75
C ALA A 37 -14.39 -11.90 -8.33
N ILE A 38 -13.84 -10.86 -7.70
CA ILE A 38 -13.36 -10.93 -6.31
C ILE A 38 -14.51 -11.24 -5.35
N PHE A 39 -15.66 -10.58 -5.51
CA PHE A 39 -16.81 -10.83 -4.63
C PHE A 39 -17.38 -12.24 -4.79
N GLU A 40 -17.44 -12.77 -6.01
CA GLU A 40 -17.83 -14.16 -6.24
C GLU A 40 -16.84 -15.15 -5.63
N LYS A 41 -15.52 -14.93 -5.82
CA LYS A 41 -14.49 -15.75 -5.15
C LYS A 41 -14.65 -15.73 -3.63
N ARG A 42 -14.85 -14.55 -3.04
CA ARG A 42 -15.08 -14.40 -1.60
C ARG A 42 -16.32 -15.15 -1.14
N LYS A 43 -17.43 -15.07 -1.89
CA LYS A 43 -18.68 -15.78 -1.60
C LYS A 43 -18.49 -17.30 -1.67
N LEU A 44 -17.68 -17.78 -2.60
CA LEU A 44 -17.35 -19.20 -2.77
C LEU A 44 -16.25 -19.68 -1.81
N GLY A 45 -15.67 -18.80 -0.98
CA GLY A 45 -14.57 -19.15 -0.07
C GLY A 45 -13.25 -19.46 -0.80
N GLN A 46 -13.08 -19.01 -2.04
CA GLN A 46 -11.86 -19.21 -2.83
C GLN A 46 -10.78 -18.20 -2.39
N LEU A 47 -9.99 -18.61 -1.40
CA LEU A 47 -8.88 -17.84 -0.83
C LEU A 47 -7.55 -18.31 -1.45
N ASP A 48 -7.30 -17.94 -2.70
CA ASP A 48 -6.15 -18.40 -3.49
C ASP A 48 -5.21 -17.25 -3.92
N LYS A 49 -4.05 -17.59 -4.51
CA LYS A 49 -3.12 -16.61 -5.07
C LYS A 49 -3.76 -15.75 -6.18
N GLU A 50 -4.74 -16.30 -6.91
CA GLU A 50 -5.48 -15.55 -7.94
C GLU A 50 -6.33 -14.43 -7.32
N ALA A 51 -6.93 -14.65 -6.14
CA ALA A 51 -7.69 -13.65 -5.39
C ALA A 51 -6.81 -12.45 -4.99
N LEU A 52 -5.55 -12.69 -4.61
CA LEU A 52 -4.56 -11.64 -4.36
C LEU A 52 -4.22 -10.87 -5.65
N GLU A 53 -4.01 -11.57 -6.76
CA GLU A 53 -3.72 -10.91 -8.04
C GLU A 53 -4.89 -10.07 -8.58
N LEU A 54 -6.13 -10.54 -8.43
CA LEU A 54 -7.31 -9.76 -8.80
C LEU A 54 -7.42 -8.50 -7.94
N SER A 55 -7.19 -8.61 -6.63
CA SER A 55 -7.22 -7.45 -5.75
C SER A 55 -6.06 -6.48 -5.99
N ASN A 56 -4.89 -6.91 -6.48
CA ASN A 56 -3.81 -6.02 -6.94
C ASN A 56 -4.30 -5.04 -8.00
N LYS A 57 -5.07 -5.53 -8.99
CA LYS A 57 -5.60 -4.70 -10.10
C LYS A 57 -6.55 -3.62 -9.61
N VAL A 58 -7.38 -3.93 -8.61
CA VAL A 58 -8.36 -3.00 -8.06
C VAL A 58 -7.68 -1.99 -7.12
N LEU A 59 -6.88 -2.46 -6.18
CA LEU A 59 -6.20 -1.63 -5.17
C LEU A 59 -5.07 -0.78 -5.76
N GLY A 60 -4.44 -1.23 -6.84
CA GLY A 60 -3.48 -0.41 -7.58
C GLY A 60 -4.11 0.81 -8.24
N ALA A 61 -5.39 0.71 -8.64
CA ALA A 61 -6.15 1.84 -9.19
C ALA A 61 -6.88 2.64 -8.10
N ASN A 62 -7.39 1.96 -7.07
CA ASN A 62 -8.17 2.53 -5.98
C ASN A 62 -7.81 1.84 -4.66
N PRO A 63 -6.77 2.30 -3.94
CA PRO A 63 -6.39 1.74 -2.65
C PRO A 63 -7.44 2.00 -1.55
N ASP A 64 -8.50 2.75 -1.88
CA ASP A 64 -9.52 3.21 -0.96
C ASP A 64 -10.58 2.17 -0.61
N PHE A 65 -10.47 1.00 -1.24
CA PHE A 65 -11.39 -0.09 -1.06
C PHE A 65 -11.05 -0.92 0.19
N ALA A 66 -11.45 -0.42 1.37
CA ALA A 66 -11.17 -1.06 2.66
C ALA A 66 -11.55 -2.56 2.72
N THR A 67 -12.70 -2.94 2.13
CA THR A 67 -13.16 -4.33 2.09
C THR A 67 -12.16 -5.28 1.42
N LEU A 68 -11.41 -4.79 0.42
CA LEU A 68 -10.41 -5.61 -0.27
C LEU A 68 -9.17 -5.84 0.59
N TRP A 69 -8.74 -4.87 1.40
CA TRP A 69 -7.63 -5.08 2.34
C TRP A 69 -7.95 -6.16 3.39
N ASN A 70 -9.20 -6.21 3.86
CA ASN A 70 -9.65 -7.28 4.75
C ASN A 70 -9.65 -8.65 4.04
N PHE A 71 -10.20 -8.70 2.83
CA PHE A 71 -10.21 -9.93 2.01
C PHE A 71 -8.79 -10.44 1.70
N ARG A 72 -7.85 -9.53 1.42
CA ARG A 72 -6.43 -9.89 1.25
C ARG A 72 -5.83 -10.47 2.52
N ARG A 73 -6.10 -9.87 3.67
CA ARG A 73 -5.63 -10.40 4.96
C ARG A 73 -6.20 -11.80 5.24
N GLU A 74 -7.49 -12.00 5.00
CA GLU A 74 -8.14 -13.32 5.09
C GLU A 74 -7.46 -14.34 4.18
N THR A 75 -7.22 -13.97 2.92
CA THR A 75 -6.55 -14.83 1.93
C THR A 75 -5.12 -15.15 2.34
N PHE A 76 -4.36 -14.14 2.79
CA PHE A 76 -2.99 -14.32 3.24
C PHE A 76 -2.90 -15.28 4.43
N LEU A 77 -3.77 -15.12 5.43
CA LEU A 77 -3.82 -16.00 6.61
C LEU A 77 -4.23 -17.44 6.27
N TYR A 78 -5.04 -17.62 5.21
CA TYR A 78 -5.35 -18.94 4.70
C TYR A 78 -4.13 -19.59 4.04
N LEU A 79 -3.47 -18.86 3.12
CA LEU A 79 -2.26 -19.35 2.45
C LEU A 79 -1.12 -19.64 3.45
N GLU A 80 -1.00 -18.87 4.53
CA GLU A 80 -0.03 -19.12 5.61
C GLU A 80 -0.20 -20.49 6.28
N LYS A 81 -1.39 -21.09 6.23
CA LYS A 81 -1.66 -22.43 6.80
C LYS A 81 -1.43 -23.56 5.80
N GLU A 82 -1.61 -23.29 4.51
CA GLU A 82 -1.61 -24.32 3.46
C GLU A 82 -0.26 -24.43 2.74
N GLU A 83 0.47 -23.32 2.61
CA GLU A 83 1.67 -23.22 1.78
C GLU A 83 2.96 -23.47 2.57
N SER A 84 4.03 -23.86 1.87
CA SER A 84 5.35 -24.06 2.49
C SER A 84 5.97 -22.74 2.99
N PRO A 85 6.90 -22.79 3.97
CA PRO A 85 7.63 -21.60 4.42
C PRO A 85 8.34 -20.85 3.27
N GLU A 86 8.86 -21.57 2.29
CA GLU A 86 9.52 -21.01 1.11
C GLU A 86 8.54 -20.23 0.22
N GLU A 87 7.37 -20.80 -0.04
CA GLU A 87 6.29 -20.15 -0.79
C GLU A 87 5.75 -18.93 -0.06
N MET A 88 5.61 -19.02 1.26
CA MET A 88 5.18 -17.89 2.08
C MET A 88 6.20 -16.75 2.09
N GLN A 89 7.51 -17.03 2.05
CA GLN A 89 8.51 -15.99 1.90
C GLN A 89 8.48 -15.34 0.50
N ALA A 90 8.26 -16.13 -0.55
CA ALA A 90 8.07 -15.61 -1.90
C ALA A 90 6.82 -14.71 -1.97
N LEU A 91 5.72 -15.12 -1.34
CA LEU A 91 4.50 -14.34 -1.23
C LEU A 91 4.73 -13.03 -0.47
N CYS A 92 5.40 -13.06 0.69
CA CYS A 92 5.75 -11.86 1.44
C CYS A 92 6.53 -10.87 0.58
N LYS A 93 7.52 -11.35 -0.18
CA LYS A 93 8.31 -10.50 -1.08
C LYS A 93 7.45 -9.86 -2.17
N ALA A 94 6.55 -10.62 -2.78
CA ALA A 94 5.62 -10.13 -3.79
C ALA A 94 4.65 -9.08 -3.21
N GLU A 95 4.08 -9.34 -2.03
CA GLU A 95 3.18 -8.42 -1.32
C GLU A 95 3.89 -7.11 -0.97
N LEU A 96 5.12 -7.16 -0.46
CA LEU A 96 5.89 -5.95 -0.12
C LEU A 96 6.19 -5.10 -1.35
N ALA A 97 6.50 -5.72 -2.49
CA ALA A 97 6.69 -5.01 -3.76
C ALA A 97 5.39 -4.36 -4.26
N PHE A 98 4.26 -5.05 -4.14
CA PHE A 98 2.95 -4.49 -4.47
C PHE A 98 2.61 -3.28 -3.58
N LEU A 99 2.81 -3.41 -2.26
CA LEU A 99 2.53 -2.32 -1.31
C LEU A 99 3.43 -1.11 -1.53
N GLU A 100 4.68 -1.33 -1.90
CA GLU A 100 5.56 -0.26 -2.33
C GLU A 100 4.99 0.49 -3.54
N CYS A 101 4.48 -0.21 -4.56
CA CYS A 101 3.79 0.44 -5.68
C CYS A 101 2.58 1.26 -5.20
N CYS A 102 1.73 0.72 -4.32
CA CYS A 102 0.58 1.44 -3.77
C CYS A 102 0.98 2.71 -3.00
N LEU A 103 2.00 2.62 -2.14
CA LEU A 103 2.52 3.76 -1.38
C LEU A 103 3.19 4.80 -2.30
N ARG A 104 3.65 4.38 -3.48
CA ARG A 104 4.29 5.28 -4.43
C ARG A 104 3.31 6.10 -5.27
N VAL A 105 2.09 5.61 -5.51
CA VAL A 105 1.10 6.15 -6.47
C VAL A 105 0.37 7.41 -5.98
N ASN A 106 0.32 7.71 -4.67
CA ASN A 106 -0.34 8.94 -4.18
C ASN A 106 0.38 9.61 -3.00
N PRO A 107 1.37 10.48 -3.25
CA PRO A 107 2.11 11.17 -2.19
C PRO A 107 1.34 12.29 -1.47
N LYS A 108 0.10 12.62 -1.87
CA LYS A 108 -0.64 13.82 -1.40
C LYS A 108 -1.99 13.54 -0.76
N SER A 109 -2.30 12.28 -0.47
CA SER A 109 -3.48 11.87 0.31
C SER A 109 -3.24 12.15 1.80
N TYR A 110 -3.23 13.44 2.16
CA TYR A 110 -3.31 13.84 3.56
C TYR A 110 -4.72 13.51 4.04
N GLY A 111 -4.84 12.50 4.91
CA GLY A 111 -6.09 12.19 5.63
C GLY A 111 -7.02 11.16 4.99
N THR A 112 -6.59 10.40 3.99
CA THR A 112 -7.44 9.34 3.45
C THR A 112 -6.98 8.00 4.05
N TRP A 113 -7.91 7.25 4.65
CA TRP A 113 -7.74 5.99 5.41
C TRP A 113 -6.90 4.90 4.73
N HIS A 114 -6.50 5.14 3.49
CA HIS A 114 -5.88 4.23 2.53
C HIS A 114 -4.40 4.04 2.82
N HIS A 115 -3.71 5.10 3.24
CA HIS A 115 -2.36 4.97 3.75
C HIS A 115 -2.34 4.16 5.05
N LEU A 116 -3.36 4.28 5.91
CA LEU A 116 -3.45 3.48 7.13
C LEU A 116 -3.62 2.00 6.78
N HIS A 117 -4.61 1.63 5.97
CA HIS A 117 -4.80 0.23 5.59
C HIS A 117 -3.58 -0.37 4.86
N CYS A 118 -2.94 0.39 3.97
CA CYS A 118 -1.74 -0.05 3.28
C CYS A 118 -0.55 -0.23 4.23
N TRP A 119 -0.28 0.72 5.13
CA TRP A 119 0.77 0.61 6.13
C TRP A 119 0.48 -0.47 7.17
N ASP A 120 -0.78 -0.64 7.59
CA ASP A 120 -1.22 -1.66 8.52
C ASP A 120 -1.04 -3.06 7.94
N TYR A 121 -1.39 -3.21 6.66
CA TYR A 121 -1.17 -4.45 5.94
C TYR A 121 0.33 -4.69 5.67
N ARG A 122 1.11 -3.65 5.35
CA ARG A 122 2.58 -3.75 5.25
C ARG A 122 3.20 -4.23 6.56
N ARG A 123 2.83 -3.65 7.72
CA ARG A 123 3.30 -4.12 9.04
C ARG A 123 2.95 -5.59 9.27
N PHE A 124 1.73 -5.98 8.89
CA PHE A 124 1.27 -7.36 9.00
C PHE A 124 2.12 -8.34 8.16
N VAL A 125 2.49 -7.96 6.94
CA VAL A 125 3.36 -8.78 6.06
C VAL A 125 4.81 -8.76 6.53
N VAL A 126 5.34 -7.61 6.96
CA VAL A 126 6.72 -7.47 7.49
C VAL A 126 6.93 -8.38 8.70
N GLN A 127 5.97 -8.48 9.60
CA GLN A 127 6.04 -9.38 10.76
C GLN A 127 6.19 -10.86 10.41
N ARG A 128 5.83 -11.26 9.18
CA ARG A 128 5.91 -12.63 8.66
C ARG A 128 7.01 -12.81 7.62
N SER A 129 7.63 -11.71 7.20
CA SER A 129 8.76 -11.72 6.29
C SER A 129 10.07 -11.74 7.07
N LYS A 130 11.18 -11.94 6.35
CA LYS A 130 12.54 -11.86 6.89
C LYS A 130 13.14 -10.45 6.81
N VAL A 131 12.31 -9.43 6.58
CA VAL A 131 12.78 -8.04 6.43
C VAL A 131 13.19 -7.48 7.79
N LEU A 132 14.37 -6.86 7.84
CA LEU A 132 14.87 -6.27 9.07
C LEU A 132 14.19 -4.92 9.34
N PRO A 133 13.97 -4.53 10.60
CA PRO A 133 13.38 -3.22 10.89
C PRO A 133 14.23 -2.04 10.36
N GLN A 134 15.55 -2.23 10.20
CA GLN A 134 16.45 -1.25 9.56
C GLN A 134 16.12 -1.04 8.07
N ASP A 135 15.75 -2.10 7.35
CA ASP A 135 15.37 -2.02 5.94
C ASP A 135 14.04 -1.25 5.78
N GLU A 136 13.10 -1.45 6.72
CA GLU A 136 11.85 -0.69 6.75
C GLU A 136 12.06 0.79 7.10
N LEU A 137 13.02 1.08 7.98
CA LEU A 137 13.42 2.47 8.27
C LEU A 137 13.96 3.12 6.99
N ALA A 138 14.91 2.47 6.32
CA ALA A 138 15.48 2.96 5.05
C ALA A 138 14.41 3.11 3.96
N PHE A 139 13.42 2.22 3.90
CA PHE A 139 12.29 2.35 3.00
C PHE A 139 11.45 3.60 3.31
N SER A 140 11.13 3.83 4.59
CA SER A 140 10.38 5.02 5.00
C SER A 140 11.15 6.32 4.67
N ASP A 141 12.47 6.32 4.88
CA ASP A 141 13.34 7.43 4.52
C ASP A 141 13.35 7.67 3.01
N SER A 142 13.42 6.62 2.19
CA SER A 142 13.31 6.73 0.72
C SER A 142 12.02 7.42 0.27
N LEU A 143 10.88 7.07 0.89
CA LEU A 143 9.59 7.70 0.60
C LEU A 143 9.54 9.17 1.02
N ILE A 144 10.19 9.51 2.14
CA ILE A 144 10.34 10.88 2.66
C ILE A 144 11.28 11.71 1.76
N THR A 145 12.44 11.17 1.36
CA THR A 145 13.37 11.85 0.45
C THR A 145 12.69 12.19 -0.87
N ARG A 146 11.85 11.27 -1.38
CA ARG A 146 11.10 11.49 -2.62
C ARG A 146 9.98 12.53 -2.47
N ASN A 147 9.34 12.58 -1.30
CA ASN A 147 8.37 13.61 -0.95
C ASN A 147 8.45 13.94 0.54
N PHE A 148 9.15 15.03 0.86
CA PHE A 148 9.37 15.45 2.25
C PHE A 148 8.05 15.65 3.02
N SER A 149 6.98 16.04 2.33
CA SER A 149 5.65 16.22 2.92
C SER A 149 4.84 14.92 2.99
N ASN A 150 5.45 13.75 2.93
CA ASN A 150 4.75 12.47 3.09
C ASN A 150 4.57 12.12 4.57
N TYR A 151 3.57 12.71 5.20
CA TYR A 151 3.28 12.53 6.63
C TYR A 151 2.99 11.08 7.01
N SER A 152 2.45 10.26 6.11
CA SER A 152 2.21 8.84 6.39
C SER A 152 3.52 8.06 6.58
N SER A 153 4.55 8.40 5.79
CA SER A 153 5.89 7.80 5.92
C SER A 153 6.61 8.32 7.16
N TRP A 154 6.48 9.62 7.49
CA TRP A 154 6.96 10.17 8.76
C TRP A 154 6.30 9.50 9.96
N HIS A 155 4.99 9.27 9.92
CA HIS A 155 4.29 8.56 10.98
C HIS A 155 4.81 7.13 11.12
N TYR A 156 4.94 6.40 10.01
CA TYR A 156 5.50 5.05 10.05
C TYR A 156 6.94 5.02 10.60
N ARG A 157 7.80 5.94 10.16
CA ARG A 157 9.15 6.15 10.70
C ARG A 157 9.14 6.36 12.22
N SER A 158 8.23 7.21 12.72
CA SER A 158 8.11 7.49 14.16
C SER A 158 7.71 6.27 15.00
N LEU A 159 7.03 5.28 14.40
CA LEU A 159 6.69 4.02 15.06
C LEU A 159 7.84 3.00 15.03
N LEU A 160 8.74 3.08 14.04
CA LEU A 160 9.90 2.19 13.89
C LEU A 160 11.06 2.60 14.81
N LEU A 161 11.30 3.90 14.96
CA LEU A 161 12.44 4.41 15.72
C LEU A 161 12.50 3.90 17.18
N PRO A 162 11.41 3.84 17.96
CA PRO A 162 11.46 3.29 19.32
C PRO A 162 11.72 1.79 19.36
N GLN A 163 11.39 1.05 18.30
CA GLN A 163 11.64 -0.40 18.20
C GLN A 163 13.12 -0.68 17.89
N LEU A 164 13.75 0.18 17.09
CA LEU A 164 15.17 0.07 16.72
C LEU A 164 16.11 0.64 17.77
N TYR A 165 15.70 1.72 18.43
CA TYR A 165 16.50 2.46 19.39
C TYR A 165 15.70 2.67 20.69
N PRO A 166 15.49 1.60 21.49
CA PRO A 166 14.80 1.73 22.76
C PRO A 166 15.67 2.51 23.76
N ASP A 167 15.14 3.60 24.32
CA ASP A 167 15.80 4.31 25.42
C ASP A 167 15.62 3.51 26.74
N PRO A 168 16.72 3.10 27.40
CA PRO A 168 16.67 2.38 28.67
C PRO A 168 16.08 3.19 29.84
N GLN A 169 16.09 4.53 29.76
CA GLN A 169 15.69 5.42 30.85
C GLN A 169 14.27 5.97 30.67
N HIS A 170 13.79 6.10 29.44
CA HIS A 170 12.45 6.62 29.14
C HIS A 170 11.77 5.80 28.03
N GLN A 171 10.97 4.82 28.43
CA GLN A 171 10.25 3.96 27.50
C GLN A 171 9.38 4.80 26.53
N GLY A 172 9.75 4.80 25.25
CA GLY A 172 9.04 5.53 24.19
C GLY A 172 9.55 6.94 23.86
N ARG A 173 10.58 7.45 24.54
CA ARG A 173 11.31 8.66 24.08
C ARG A 173 12.50 8.25 23.20
N ILE A 174 12.71 9.02 22.15
CA ILE A 174 13.86 8.90 21.25
C ILE A 174 14.73 10.13 21.47
N THR A 175 16.05 9.96 21.59
CA THR A 175 16.98 11.10 21.70
C THR A 175 17.00 11.92 20.40
N GLU A 176 17.19 13.24 20.50
CA GLU A 176 17.21 14.13 19.33
C GLU A 176 18.25 13.71 18.28
N GLU A 177 19.38 13.16 18.71
CA GLU A 177 20.43 12.62 17.85
C GLU A 177 19.95 11.49 16.92
N ILE A 178 18.98 10.70 17.37
CA ILE A 178 18.41 9.58 16.61
C ILE A 178 17.26 10.06 15.71
N LEU A 179 16.53 11.09 16.12
CA LEU A 179 15.49 11.70 15.29
C LEU A 179 16.08 12.33 14.02
N LEU A 180 17.29 12.90 14.12
CA LEU A 180 18.01 13.64 13.08
C LEU A 180 18.96 12.79 12.22
N LYS A 181 19.12 11.48 12.51
CA LYS A 181 19.82 10.53 11.63
C LYS A 181 18.97 10.14 10.44
#